data_AF-A0A1Z9U7G3-F1
#
_entry.id   AF-A0A1Z9U7G3-F1
#
_cell.length_a   1.000
_cell.length_b   1.000
_cell.length_c   1.000
_cell.angle_alpha   90.00
_cell.angle_beta   90.00
_cell.angle_gamma   90.00
#
_symmetry.space_group_name_H-M   'P 1'
#
loop_
_entity.id
_entity.type
_entity.pdbx_description
1 polymer ?
#
loop_
_entity_poly.entity_id
_entity_poly.type
_entity_poly.pdbx_seq_one_letter_code
_entity_poly.pdbx_strand_id
1 'polypeptide(L)'
;MRLEWPVYAFSAGVFLTFALSVQFLSLGTGAIVGLFVLLTVAYAWVARVMIKQNAVLELHAYITCDTCGELTPSQGKHCMKCGAVL
;
A
#
# COMPACT_ATOMS: atom_id res chain seq x y z
N MET A 1 -4.12 -9.83 -4.84
CA MET A 1 -4.82 -8.53 -5.04
C MET A 1 -5.73 -8.21 -3.85
N ARG A 2 -5.17 -7.93 -2.66
CA ARG A 2 -5.95 -7.59 -1.43
C ARG A 2 -5.65 -6.18 -0.89
N LEU A 3 -4.66 -5.49 -1.47
CA LEU A 3 -4.27 -4.12 -1.12
C LEU A 3 -5.08 -3.04 -1.85
N GLU A 4 -5.80 -3.37 -2.91
CA GLU A 4 -6.48 -2.39 -3.77
C GLU A 4 -7.70 -1.76 -3.06
N TRP A 5 -8.45 -2.59 -2.35
CA TRP A 5 -9.65 -2.21 -1.61
C TRP A 5 -9.42 -1.15 -0.52
N PRO A 6 -8.39 -1.28 0.36
CA PRO A 6 -8.11 -0.23 1.35
C PRO A 6 -7.66 1.09 0.73
N VAL A 7 -7.02 1.09 -0.45
CA VAL A 7 -6.65 2.33 -1.16
C VAL A 7 -7.90 3.07 -1.64
N TYR A 8 -8.84 2.36 -2.28
CA TYR A 8 -10.09 2.96 -2.74
C TYR A 8 -10.93 3.50 -1.59
N ALA A 9 -11.05 2.75 -0.49
CA ALA A 9 -11.77 3.18 0.70
C ALA A 9 -11.13 4.43 1.35
N PHE A 10 -9.80 4.47 1.43
CA PHE A 10 -9.06 5.62 1.96
C PHE A 10 -9.22 6.85 1.07
N SER A 11 -9.05 6.72 -0.25
CA SER A 11 -9.23 7.84 -1.18
C SER A 11 -10.66 8.37 -1.15
N ALA A 12 -11.66 7.48 -1.11
CA ALA A 12 -13.07 7.88 -1.02
C ALA A 12 -13.35 8.65 0.28
N GLY A 13 -12.80 8.21 1.41
CA GLY A 13 -12.94 8.92 2.69
C GLY A 13 -12.26 10.30 2.69
N VAL A 14 -11.10 10.43 2.04
CA VAL A 14 -10.40 11.71 1.87
C VAL A 14 -11.22 12.70 1.03
N PHE A 15 -11.77 12.26 -0.10
CA PHE A 15 -12.61 13.12 -0.94
C PHE A 15 -13.95 13.45 -0.26
N LEU A 16 -14.55 12.50 0.46
CA LEU A 16 -15.78 12.72 1.22
C LEU A 16 -15.56 13.77 2.31
N THR A 17 -14.50 13.64 3.10
CA THR A 17 -14.17 14.61 4.16
C THR A 17 -13.85 15.98 3.60
N PHE A 18 -13.14 16.07 2.47
CA PHE A 18 -12.91 17.33 1.75
C PHE A 18 -14.22 17.97 1.29
N ALA A 19 -15.09 17.21 0.60
CA ALA A 19 -16.36 17.69 0.12
C ALA A 19 -17.27 18.19 1.25
N LEU A 20 -17.37 17.42 2.35
CA LEU A 20 -18.14 17.82 3.54
C LEU A 20 -17.56 19.10 4.19
N SER A 21 -16.23 19.21 4.27
CA SER A 21 -15.56 20.38 4.87
C SER A 21 -15.74 21.65 4.03
N VAL A 22 -15.77 21.54 2.72
CA VAL A 22 -15.96 22.71 1.83
C VAL A 22 -17.45 23.09 1.72
N GLN A 23 -18.35 22.11 1.75
CA GLN A 23 -19.79 22.33 1.55
C GLN A 23 -20.51 22.87 2.79
N PHE A 24 -20.14 22.41 4.01
CA PHE A 24 -20.88 22.72 5.23
C PHE A 24 -20.20 23.72 6.15
N LEU A 25 -18.89 23.85 6.02
CA LEU A 25 -18.04 24.71 6.80
C LEU A 25 -17.64 25.84 5.85
N SER A 26 -18.17 27.05 6.05
CA SER A 26 -17.87 28.24 5.24
C SER A 26 -16.40 28.67 5.44
N LEU A 27 -15.49 27.83 4.98
CA LEU A 27 -14.06 27.92 5.21
C LEU A 27 -13.48 28.92 4.22
N GLY A 28 -12.70 29.87 4.74
CA GLY A 28 -11.93 30.78 3.90
C GLY A 28 -10.98 30.00 2.98
N THR A 29 -10.67 30.57 1.81
CA THR A 29 -9.86 29.92 0.77
C THR A 29 -8.54 29.36 1.28
N GLY A 30 -7.88 30.02 2.25
CA GLY A 30 -6.65 29.53 2.87
C GLY A 30 -6.82 28.21 3.63
N ALA A 31 -7.95 28.02 4.30
CA ALA A 31 -8.24 26.78 5.03
C ALA A 31 -8.53 25.61 4.08
N ILE A 32 -9.19 25.88 2.95
CA ILE A 32 -9.45 24.89 1.90
C ILE A 32 -8.12 24.40 1.28
N VAL A 33 -7.23 25.33 0.94
CA VAL A 33 -5.90 25.01 0.40
C VAL A 33 -5.08 24.21 1.41
N GLY A 34 -5.08 24.62 2.69
CA GLY A 34 -4.40 23.88 3.75
C GLY A 34 -4.92 22.45 3.92
N LEU A 35 -6.25 22.28 3.90
CA LEU A 35 -6.88 20.96 3.97
C LEU A 35 -6.51 20.08 2.77
N PHE A 36 -6.53 20.65 1.55
CA PHE A 36 -6.16 19.94 0.33
C PHE A 36 -4.70 19.43 0.37
N VAL A 37 -3.77 20.28 0.82
CA VAL A 37 -2.37 19.90 0.96
C VAL A 37 -2.20 18.79 2.01
N LEU A 38 -2.85 18.91 3.17
CA LEU A 38 -2.81 17.88 4.23
C LEU A 38 -3.31 16.53 3.72
N LEU A 39 -4.44 16.52 3.01
CA LEU A 39 -5.01 15.32 2.43
C LEU A 39 -4.10 14.69 1.36
N THR A 40 -3.45 15.53 0.54
CA THR A 40 -2.50 15.07 -0.48
C THR A 40 -1.26 14.42 0.15
N VAL A 41 -0.72 15.02 1.22
CA VAL A 41 0.41 14.45 1.97
C VAL A 41 0.00 13.14 2.65
N ALA A 42 -1.18 13.09 3.27
CA ALA A 42 -1.71 11.88 3.87
C ALA A 42 -1.87 10.74 2.83
N TYR A 43 -2.38 11.06 1.64
CA TYR A 43 -2.48 10.12 0.53
C TYR A 43 -1.11 9.59 0.08
N ALA A 44 -0.13 10.48 -0.12
CA ALA A 44 1.23 10.09 -0.50
C ALA A 44 1.90 9.20 0.58
N TRP A 45 1.64 9.48 1.86
CA TRP A 45 2.13 8.66 2.97
C TRP A 45 1.53 7.25 2.94
N VAL A 46 0.21 7.12 2.79
CA VAL A 46 -0.45 5.81 2.69
C VAL A 46 0.08 5.02 1.50
N ALA A 47 0.23 5.65 0.33
CA ALA A 47 0.81 5.00 -0.85
C ALA A 47 2.22 4.46 -0.56
N ARG A 48 3.07 5.23 0.14
CA ARG A 48 4.40 4.78 0.55
C ARG A 48 4.38 3.59 1.51
N VAL A 49 3.48 3.58 2.49
CA VAL A 49 3.32 2.47 3.45
C VAL A 49 2.88 1.19 2.73
N MET A 50 1.94 1.31 1.80
CA MET A 50 1.43 0.17 1.03
C MET A 50 2.52 -0.49 0.17
N ILE A 51 3.40 0.31 -0.46
CA ILE A 51 4.56 -0.21 -1.20
C ILE A 51 5.47 -1.04 -0.27
N LYS A 52 5.71 -0.56 0.95
CA LYS A 52 6.51 -1.30 1.94
C LYS A 52 5.83 -2.60 2.38
N GLN A 53 4.52 -2.58 2.62
CA GLN A 53 3.77 -3.79 2.99
C GLN A 53 3.78 -4.84 1.88
N ASN A 54 3.63 -4.43 0.63
CA ASN A 54 3.66 -5.37 -0.50
C ASN A 54 5.04 -6.03 -0.62
N ALA A 55 6.12 -5.26 -0.49
CA ALA A 55 7.47 -5.78 -0.47
C ALA A 55 7.73 -6.75 0.70
N VAL A 56 7.11 -6.51 1.86
CA VAL A 56 7.19 -7.41 3.02
C VAL A 56 6.41 -8.71 2.79
N LEU A 57 5.19 -8.62 2.25
CA LEU A 57 4.37 -9.79 1.90
C LEU A 57 5.07 -10.69 0.88
N GLU A 58 5.70 -10.08 -0.12
CA GLU A 58 6.52 -10.78 -1.11
C GLU A 58 7.74 -11.47 -0.48
N LEU A 59 8.38 -10.83 0.51
CA LEU A 59 9.51 -11.43 1.23
C LEU A 59 9.11 -12.62 2.12
N HIS A 60 7.87 -12.63 2.63
CA HIS A 60 7.35 -13.69 3.50
C HIS A 60 6.62 -14.81 2.76
N ALA A 61 6.44 -14.70 1.44
CA ALA A 61 5.90 -15.79 0.63
C ALA A 61 6.99 -16.86 0.43
N TYR A 62 7.21 -17.71 1.44
CA TYR A 62 8.04 -18.91 1.32
C TYR A 62 7.26 -20.01 0.61
N ILE A 63 7.90 -20.63 -0.36
CA ILE A 63 7.40 -21.81 -1.09
C ILE A 63 8.31 -23.01 -0.82
N THR A 64 7.77 -24.20 -0.90
CA THR A 64 8.54 -25.44 -0.79
C THR A 64 9.22 -25.73 -2.12
N CYS A 65 10.52 -26.01 -2.11
CA CYS A 65 11.25 -26.37 -3.32
C CYS A 65 10.96 -27.82 -3.75
N ASP A 66 10.57 -28.04 -5.00
CA ASP A 66 10.22 -29.39 -5.51
C ASP A 66 11.40 -30.37 -5.53
N THR A 67 12.64 -29.87 -5.59
CA THR A 67 13.83 -30.73 -5.65
C THR A 67 14.38 -31.12 -4.28
N CYS A 68 14.32 -30.22 -3.29
CA CYS A 68 14.93 -30.47 -1.97
C CYS A 68 13.94 -30.45 -0.80
N GLY A 69 12.67 -30.10 -1.02
CA GLY A 69 11.63 -30.04 0.01
C GLY A 69 11.76 -28.89 1.01
N GLU A 70 12.79 -28.06 0.91
CA GLU A 70 13.05 -26.97 1.85
C GLU A 70 12.27 -25.69 1.50
N LEU A 71 11.96 -24.88 2.52
CA LEU A 71 11.32 -23.57 2.35
C LEU A 71 12.32 -22.55 1.79
N THR A 72 11.94 -21.87 0.72
CA THR A 72 12.73 -20.81 0.09
C THR A 72 11.81 -19.66 -0.33
N PRO A 73 12.28 -18.40 -0.27
CA PRO A 73 11.46 -17.27 -0.67
C PRO A 73 11.09 -17.37 -2.16
N SER A 74 9.81 -17.18 -2.49
CA SER A 74 9.26 -17.23 -3.85
C SER A 74 9.80 -16.15 -4.80
N GLN A 75 10.47 -15.13 -4.25
CA GLN A 75 11.10 -14.05 -5.00
C GLN A 75 12.41 -14.49 -5.69
N GLY A 76 13.00 -15.61 -5.27
CA GLY A 76 14.23 -16.13 -5.86
C GLY A 76 13.96 -16.91 -7.15
N LYS A 77 14.79 -16.73 -8.19
CA LYS A 77 14.80 -17.62 -9.36
C LYS A 77 15.37 -19.01 -9.06
N HIS A 78 16.14 -19.10 -7.97
CA HIS A 78 16.81 -20.30 -7.54
C HIS A 78 16.57 -20.52 -6.05
N CYS A 79 16.44 -21.78 -5.64
CA CYS A 79 16.37 -22.17 -4.24
C CYS A 79 17.66 -21.75 -3.52
N MET A 80 17.54 -21.04 -2.40
CA MET A 80 18.71 -20.60 -1.61
C MET A 80 19.52 -21.76 -1.02
N LYS A 81 18.94 -22.96 -0.93
CA LYS A 81 19.58 -24.15 -0.32
C LYS A 81 20.28 -25.04 -1.34
N CYS A 82 19.59 -25.38 -2.43
CA CYS A 82 20.08 -26.35 -3.40
C CYS A 82 20.47 -25.72 -4.76
N GLY A 83 20.14 -24.45 -4.99
CA GLY A 83 20.41 -23.77 -6.27
C GLY A 83 19.53 -24.22 -7.44
N ALA A 84 18.62 -25.17 -7.23
CA ALA A 84 17.65 -25.56 -8.25
C ALA A 84 16.75 -24.39 -8.64
N VAL A 85 16.29 -24.38 -9.88
CA VAL A 85 15.31 -23.38 -10.36
C VAL A 85 13.99 -23.61 -9.61
N LEU A 86 13.44 -22.52 -9.06
CA LEU A 86 12.17 -22.51 -8.33
C LEU A 86 10.95 -22.50 -9.25
#